data_AF-A0A1M4XKP5-F1
#
_entry.id   AF-A0A1M4XKP5-F1
#
_cell.length_a   1.000
_cell.length_b   1.000
_cell.length_c   1.000
_cell.angle_alpha   90.00
_cell.angle_beta   90.00
_cell.angle_gamma   90.00
#
_symmetry.space_group_name_H-M   'P 1'
#
loop_
_entity.id
_entity.type
_entity.pdbx_description
1 polymer ?
#
loop_
_entity_poly.entity_id
_entity_poly.type
_entity_poly.pdbx_seq_one_letter_code
_entity_poly.pdbx_strand_id
1 'polypeptide(L)'
;MVLWRTIITLYLNASFHVALAVGCLTLITYKQQHLPMNQKYIGLMVLGTLVVYNGLKYIKIWYFQIPRLFLHRFIFAITLMASLFFLLFFFMLPTEIQESLVVGFGFVVLYPWLRKWGWLKLFWVSGTVTYFTVLVPFLYGKQPMNLLVLESISRFVIVSALMLPFEIYDSAHDPAELRTLPQRIGIPWTKRFGYFLGVVFVVLVFLNQDLHKLWAAISIAVLTVGAIYKTQPHQSKTFTAFWVEALPMVWAGLVYGFGG
;
A
#
# COMPACT_ATOMS: atom_id res chain seq x y z
N MET A 1 18.36 -22.23 12.26
CA MET A 1 18.44 -21.39 11.04
C MET A 1 17.35 -21.70 10.00
N VAL A 2 16.86 -22.94 9.86
CA VAL A 2 15.84 -23.31 8.86
C VAL A 2 14.45 -22.71 9.18
N LEU A 3 13.99 -22.79 10.43
CA LEU A 3 12.65 -22.30 10.83
C LEU A 3 12.44 -20.80 10.55
N TRP A 4 13.41 -19.95 10.94
CA TRP A 4 13.33 -18.50 10.71
C TRP A 4 13.24 -18.15 9.23
N ARG A 5 14.03 -18.82 8.37
CA ARG A 5 13.96 -18.64 6.93
C ARG A 5 12.59 -19.05 6.39
N THR A 6 12.01 -20.15 6.88
CA THR A 6 10.67 -20.60 6.49
C THR A 6 9.59 -19.59 6.89
N ILE A 7 9.64 -19.03 8.11
CA ILE A 7 8.68 -18.03 8.58
C ILE A 7 8.76 -16.76 7.72
N ILE A 8 9.96 -16.23 7.48
CA ILE A 8 10.15 -15.03 6.63
C ILE A 8 9.67 -15.31 5.20
N THR A 9 10.00 -16.49 4.65
CA THR A 9 9.56 -16.91 3.31
C THR A 9 8.05 -16.98 3.23
N LEU A 10 7.38 -17.53 4.25
CA LEU A 10 5.93 -17.58 4.32
C LEU A 10 5.32 -16.17 4.45
N TYR A 11 5.87 -15.35 5.35
CA TYR A 11 5.42 -13.98 5.61
C TYR A 11 5.41 -13.12 4.33
N LEU A 12 6.51 -13.15 3.59
CA LEU A 12 6.64 -12.46 2.30
C LEU A 12 5.76 -13.09 1.22
N ASN A 13 5.66 -14.41 1.17
CA ASN A 13 4.90 -15.08 0.13
C ASN A 13 3.39 -15.02 0.32
N ALA A 14 2.90 -14.93 1.56
CA ALA A 14 1.49 -14.82 1.92
C ALA A 14 1.00 -13.37 2.01
N SER A 15 1.77 -12.41 1.49
CA SER A 15 1.43 -10.98 1.40
C SER A 15 1.15 -10.28 2.75
N PHE A 16 1.61 -10.86 3.87
CA PHE A 16 1.43 -10.25 5.19
C PHE A 16 2.14 -8.89 5.29
N HIS A 17 3.29 -8.75 4.64
CA HIS A 17 4.09 -7.53 4.72
C HIS A 17 3.34 -6.32 4.15
N VAL A 18 2.84 -6.43 2.91
CA VAL A 18 1.98 -5.41 2.29
C VAL A 18 0.69 -5.18 3.09
N ALA A 19 0.06 -6.25 3.58
CA ALA A 19 -1.17 -6.16 4.36
C ALA A 19 -0.99 -5.32 5.64
N LEU A 20 0.10 -5.54 6.37
CA LEU A 20 0.47 -4.73 7.53
C LEU A 20 0.80 -3.30 7.15
N ALA A 21 1.50 -3.08 6.03
CA ALA A 21 1.79 -1.75 5.53
C ALA A 21 0.52 -0.92 5.28
N VAL A 22 -0.50 -1.50 4.62
CA VAL A 22 -1.80 -0.84 4.39
C VAL A 22 -2.56 -0.60 5.71
N GLY A 23 -2.52 -1.56 6.64
CA GLY A 23 -3.04 -1.38 7.99
C GLY A 23 -2.39 -0.19 8.71
N CYS A 24 -1.06 -0.04 8.60
CA CYS A 24 -0.31 1.07 9.16
C CYS A 24 -0.67 2.41 8.50
N LEU A 25 -0.85 2.47 7.18
CA LEU A 25 -1.34 3.69 6.51
C LEU A 25 -2.70 4.12 7.07
N THR A 26 -3.59 3.15 7.32
CA THR A 26 -4.90 3.40 7.92
C THR A 26 -4.77 3.92 9.35
N LEU A 27 -3.93 3.29 10.18
CA LEU A 27 -3.65 3.72 11.55
C LEU A 27 -3.10 5.15 11.62
N ILE A 28 -2.18 5.51 10.71
CA ILE A 28 -1.64 6.86 10.60
C ILE A 28 -2.78 7.87 10.42
N THR A 29 -3.75 7.60 9.53
CA THR A 29 -4.92 8.47 9.34
C THR A 29 -5.74 8.61 10.61
N TYR A 30 -6.06 7.51 11.30
CA TYR A 30 -6.82 7.57 12.55
C TYR A 30 -6.11 8.43 13.61
N LYS A 31 -4.79 8.26 13.79
CA LYS A 31 -4.01 9.01 14.78
C LYS A 31 -3.86 10.48 14.40
N GLN A 32 -3.42 10.77 13.18
CA GLN A 32 -3.15 12.15 12.72
C GLN A 32 -4.40 13.00 12.64
N GLN A 33 -5.56 12.41 12.36
CA GLN A 33 -6.82 13.13 12.19
C GLN A 33 -7.71 13.01 13.43
N HIS A 34 -7.17 12.49 14.53
CA HIS A 34 -7.86 12.29 15.81
C HIS A 34 -9.24 11.61 15.65
N LEU A 35 -9.32 10.63 14.75
CA LEU A 35 -10.56 9.93 14.44
C LEU A 35 -10.85 8.86 15.51
N PRO A 36 -12.13 8.59 15.83
CA PRO A 36 -12.48 7.51 16.74
C PRO A 36 -12.06 6.16 16.13
N MET A 37 -11.13 5.48 16.80
CA MET A 37 -10.50 4.28 16.28
C MET A 37 -11.51 3.16 16.00
N ASN A 38 -11.59 2.67 14.76
CA ASN A 38 -12.38 1.50 14.41
C ASN A 38 -11.49 0.28 14.14
N GLN A 39 -11.34 -0.56 15.16
CA GLN A 39 -10.51 -1.77 15.09
C GLN A 39 -10.98 -2.76 14.01
N LYS A 40 -12.30 -2.87 13.80
CA LYS A 40 -12.88 -3.75 12.77
C LYS A 40 -12.49 -3.28 11.38
N TYR A 41 -12.52 -1.96 11.14
CA TYR A 41 -12.11 -1.38 9.87
C TYR A 41 -10.60 -1.60 9.60
N ILE A 42 -9.75 -1.37 10.60
CA ILE A 42 -8.30 -1.60 10.46
C ILE A 42 -8.00 -3.08 10.21
N GLY A 43 -8.65 -3.98 10.95
CA GLY A 43 -8.56 -5.42 10.71
C GLY A 43 -9.00 -5.78 9.30
N LEU A 44 -10.09 -5.18 8.81
CA LEU A 44 -10.59 -5.37 7.45
C LEU A 44 -9.59 -4.90 6.39
N MET A 45 -8.87 -3.79 6.61
CA MET A 45 -7.81 -3.32 5.70
C MET A 45 -6.67 -4.32 5.58
N VAL A 46 -6.22 -4.89 6.71
CA VAL A 46 -5.15 -5.92 6.71
C VAL A 46 -5.65 -7.20 6.02
N LEU A 47 -6.80 -7.72 6.43
CA LEU A 47 -7.36 -8.97 5.91
C LEU A 47 -7.70 -8.85 4.42
N GLY A 48 -8.34 -7.76 4.01
CA GLY A 48 -8.70 -7.49 2.61
C GLY A 48 -7.47 -7.35 1.72
N THR A 49 -6.44 -6.64 2.17
CA THR A 49 -5.17 -6.53 1.44
C THR A 49 -4.52 -7.91 1.28
N LEU A 50 -4.49 -8.72 2.35
CA LEU A 50 -3.96 -10.08 2.29
C LEU A 50 -4.71 -10.93 1.26
N VAL A 51 -6.05 -10.90 1.27
CA VAL A 51 -6.91 -11.66 0.35
C VAL A 51 -6.69 -11.23 -1.10
N VAL A 52 -6.70 -9.93 -1.36
CA VAL A 52 -6.53 -9.37 -2.71
C VAL A 52 -5.16 -9.72 -3.27
N TYR A 53 -4.07 -9.48 -2.52
CA TYR A 53 -2.72 -9.73 -3.01
C TYR A 53 -2.43 -11.22 -3.19
N ASN A 54 -2.89 -12.09 -2.27
CA ASN A 54 -2.75 -13.53 -2.45
C ASN A 54 -3.59 -14.04 -3.62
N GLY A 55 -4.81 -13.53 -3.80
CA GLY A 55 -5.64 -13.80 -4.97
C GLY A 55 -4.91 -13.43 -6.27
N LEU A 56 -4.44 -12.19 -6.41
CA LEU A 56 -3.71 -11.74 -7.60
C LEU A 56 -2.45 -12.58 -7.89
N LYS A 57 -1.75 -13.04 -6.85
CA LYS A 57 -0.51 -13.82 -6.98
C LYS A 57 -0.75 -15.29 -7.31
N TYR A 58 -1.79 -15.91 -6.76
CA TYR A 58 -1.95 -17.37 -6.79
C TYR A 58 -3.22 -17.87 -7.47
N ILE A 59 -4.15 -17.00 -7.91
CA ILE A 59 -5.43 -17.45 -8.49
C ILE A 59 -5.26 -18.40 -9.67
N LYS A 60 -4.28 -18.16 -10.55
CA LYS A 60 -3.95 -19.07 -11.66
C LYS A 60 -3.46 -20.43 -11.15
N ILE A 61 -2.62 -20.44 -10.13
CA ILE A 61 -2.07 -21.68 -9.54
C ILE A 61 -3.19 -22.49 -8.87
N TRP A 62 -4.10 -21.82 -8.16
CA TRP A 62 -5.24 -22.47 -7.51
C TRP A 62 -6.26 -23.00 -8.51
N TYR A 63 -6.51 -22.27 -9.60
CA TYR A 63 -7.46 -22.65 -10.64
C TYR A 63 -6.95 -23.82 -11.50
N PHE A 64 -5.69 -23.76 -11.96
CA PHE A 64 -5.10 -24.77 -12.85
C PHE A 64 -4.47 -25.97 -12.13
N GLN A 65 -4.59 -26.04 -10.79
CA GLN A 65 -4.15 -27.18 -9.97
C GLN A 65 -2.72 -27.70 -10.23
N ILE A 66 -1.79 -26.81 -10.59
CA ILE A 66 -0.39 -27.14 -10.86
C ILE A 66 0.23 -27.85 -9.63
N PRO A 67 1.10 -28.88 -9.79
CA PRO A 67 1.59 -29.72 -8.69
C PRO A 67 2.07 -28.91 -7.49
N ARG A 68 1.54 -29.26 -6.30
CA ARG A 68 1.50 -28.36 -5.13
C ARG A 68 2.72 -28.49 -4.23
N LEU A 69 3.51 -27.43 -4.10
CA LEU A 69 4.38 -27.22 -2.93
C LEU A 69 3.49 -27.00 -1.68
N PHE A 70 3.84 -27.61 -0.54
CA PHE A 70 3.15 -27.48 0.77
C PHE A 70 2.81 -26.01 1.11
N LEU A 71 3.73 -25.10 0.79
CA LEU A 71 3.57 -23.66 0.98
C LEU A 71 2.30 -23.08 0.32
N HIS A 72 1.96 -23.49 -0.90
CA HIS A 72 0.82 -22.91 -1.63
C HIS A 72 -0.52 -23.35 -1.03
N ARG A 73 -0.60 -24.57 -0.49
CA ARG A 73 -1.78 -25.06 0.25
C ARG A 73 -1.96 -24.27 1.54
N PHE A 74 -0.87 -23.98 2.24
CA PHE A 74 -0.91 -23.18 3.47
C PHE A 74 -1.34 -21.74 3.19
N ILE A 75 -0.81 -21.10 2.14
CA ILE A 75 -1.23 -19.75 1.72
C ILE A 75 -2.71 -19.73 1.33
N PHE A 76 -3.20 -20.76 0.64
CA PHE A 76 -4.63 -20.87 0.33
C PHE A 76 -5.49 -20.94 1.60
N ALA A 77 -5.10 -21.78 2.57
CA ALA A 77 -5.81 -21.88 3.85
C ALA A 77 -5.82 -20.56 4.63
N ILE A 78 -4.68 -19.85 4.69
CA ILE A 78 -4.61 -18.51 5.29
C ILE A 78 -5.54 -17.54 4.55
N THR A 79 -5.54 -17.57 3.22
CA THR A 79 -6.37 -16.66 2.41
C THR A 79 -7.85 -16.92 2.61
N LEU A 80 -8.26 -18.20 2.70
CA LEU A 80 -9.63 -18.58 3.01
C LEU A 80 -10.05 -18.10 4.40
N MET A 81 -9.22 -18.35 5.41
CA MET A 81 -9.46 -17.90 6.78
C MET A 81 -9.57 -16.36 6.85
N ALA A 82 -8.65 -15.65 6.19
CA ALA A 82 -8.67 -14.20 6.12
C ALA A 82 -9.93 -13.66 5.42
N SER A 83 -10.42 -14.36 4.39
CA SER A 83 -11.67 -14.01 3.70
C SER A 83 -12.89 -14.16 4.62
N LEU A 84 -12.94 -15.21 5.46
CA LEU A 84 -14.01 -15.39 6.43
C LEU A 84 -14.02 -14.27 7.48
N PHE A 85 -12.87 -13.95 8.07
CA PHE A 85 -12.77 -12.85 9.02
C PHE A 85 -13.03 -11.48 8.37
N PHE A 86 -12.62 -11.29 7.11
CA PHE A 86 -12.94 -10.09 6.35
C PHE A 86 -14.46 -9.90 6.23
N LEU A 87 -15.20 -10.95 5.85
CA LEU A 87 -16.66 -10.90 5.75
C LEU A 87 -17.32 -10.66 7.11
N LEU A 88 -16.84 -11.32 8.17
CA LEU A 88 -17.34 -11.08 9.53
C LEU A 88 -17.18 -9.62 9.94
N PHE A 89 -16.00 -9.02 9.71
CA PHE A 89 -15.78 -7.61 10.01
C PHE A 89 -16.60 -6.68 9.11
N PHE A 90 -16.74 -7.02 7.82
CA PHE A 90 -17.52 -6.23 6.86
C PHE A 90 -18.97 -6.06 7.35
N PHE A 91 -19.64 -7.14 7.73
CA PHE A 91 -21.02 -7.08 8.22
C PHE A 91 -21.17 -6.42 9.60
N MET A 92 -20.08 -6.23 10.34
CA MET A 92 -20.07 -5.51 11.60
C MET A 92 -19.83 -4.00 11.47
N LEU A 93 -19.59 -3.48 10.26
CA LEU A 93 -19.40 -2.06 9.99
C LEU A 93 -20.73 -1.37 9.65
N PRO A 94 -20.87 -0.05 9.87
CA PRO A 94 -22.03 0.72 9.42
C PRO A 94 -22.24 0.64 7.90
N THR A 95 -23.49 0.74 7.46
CA THR A 95 -23.88 0.60 6.05
C THR A 95 -23.14 1.57 5.12
N GLU A 96 -22.96 2.83 5.51
CA GLU A 96 -22.23 3.84 4.73
C GLU A 96 -20.78 3.42 4.39
N ILE A 97 -20.16 2.68 5.32
CA ILE A 97 -18.80 2.17 5.18
C ILE A 97 -18.79 0.91 4.33
N GLN A 98 -19.79 0.03 4.49
CA GLN A 98 -19.96 -1.14 3.63
C GLN A 98 -20.13 -0.70 2.16
N GLU A 99 -20.98 0.28 1.88
CA GLU A 99 -21.18 0.85 0.54
C GLU A 99 -19.89 1.41 -0.04
N SER A 100 -19.13 2.17 0.76
CA SER A 100 -17.83 2.70 0.35
C SER A 100 -16.81 1.59 0.07
N LEU A 101 -16.79 0.53 0.88
CA LEU A 101 -15.93 -0.63 0.65
C LEU A 101 -16.31 -1.37 -0.65
N VAL A 102 -17.60 -1.45 -0.99
CA VAL A 102 -18.07 -2.03 -2.27
C VAL A 102 -17.61 -1.19 -3.46
N VAL A 103 -17.69 0.15 -3.36
CA VAL A 103 -17.14 1.05 -4.38
C VAL A 103 -15.64 0.85 -4.54
N GLY A 104 -14.89 0.84 -3.44
CA GLY A 104 -13.45 0.60 -3.45
C GLY A 104 -13.07 -0.78 -4.01
N PHE A 105 -13.88 -1.81 -3.75
CA PHE A 105 -13.69 -3.14 -4.34
C PHE A 105 -13.79 -3.10 -5.86
N GLY A 106 -14.66 -2.25 -6.41
CA GLY A 106 -14.70 -1.95 -7.85
C GLY A 106 -13.34 -1.51 -8.40
N PHE A 107 -12.62 -0.63 -7.68
CA PHE A 107 -11.27 -0.21 -8.10
C PHE A 107 -10.26 -1.36 -8.13
N VAL A 108 -10.37 -2.29 -7.19
CA VAL A 108 -9.52 -3.49 -7.14
C VAL A 108 -9.85 -4.44 -8.29
N VAL A 109 -11.13 -4.67 -8.57
CA VAL A 109 -11.58 -5.54 -9.67
C VAL A 109 -11.17 -5.01 -11.05
N LEU A 110 -11.11 -3.68 -11.21
CA LEU A 110 -10.66 -3.04 -12.46
C LEU A 110 -9.14 -3.10 -12.68
N TYR A 111 -8.35 -3.37 -11.63
CA TYR A 111 -6.89 -3.35 -11.70
C TYR A 111 -6.28 -4.26 -12.79
N PRO A 112 -6.71 -5.52 -12.99
CA PRO A 112 -6.16 -6.39 -14.04
C PRO A 112 -6.28 -5.81 -15.46
N TRP A 113 -7.30 -5.00 -15.72
CA TRP A 113 -7.48 -4.32 -17.01
C TRP A 113 -6.58 -3.10 -17.12
N LEU A 114 -6.52 -2.28 -16.06
CA LEU A 114 -5.71 -1.07 -16.00
C LEU A 114 -4.21 -1.34 -15.96
N ARG A 115 -3.78 -2.49 -15.43
CA ARG A 115 -2.37 -2.89 -15.41
C ARG A 115 -1.74 -2.94 -16.81
N LYS A 116 -2.55 -3.14 -17.86
CA LYS A 116 -2.08 -3.10 -19.27
C LYS A 116 -1.61 -1.70 -19.69
N TRP A 117 -2.07 -0.66 -19.00
CA TRP A 117 -1.68 0.73 -19.22
C TRP A 117 -0.55 1.08 -18.26
N GLY A 118 0.66 0.58 -18.55
CA GLY A 118 1.70 0.38 -17.54
C GLY A 118 2.10 1.61 -16.72
N TRP A 119 2.14 2.82 -17.29
CA TRP A 119 2.44 4.03 -16.51
C TRP A 119 1.29 4.50 -15.61
N LEU A 120 0.02 4.23 -15.97
CA LEU A 120 -1.16 4.57 -15.17
C LEU A 120 -1.35 3.61 -13.99
N LYS A 121 -0.86 2.38 -14.12
CA LYS A 121 -1.07 1.33 -13.10
C LYS A 121 -0.60 1.78 -11.71
N LEU A 122 0.51 2.52 -11.63
CA LEU A 122 1.06 3.00 -10.36
C LEU A 122 0.10 4.00 -9.69
N PHE A 123 -0.42 4.97 -10.44
CA PHE A 123 -1.35 5.98 -9.94
C PHE A 123 -2.69 5.36 -9.54
N TRP A 124 -3.16 4.35 -10.27
CA TRP A 124 -4.37 3.64 -9.89
C TRP A 124 -4.23 2.92 -8.55
N VAL A 125 -3.11 2.23 -8.33
CA VAL A 125 -2.82 1.57 -7.06
C VAL A 125 -2.74 2.60 -5.94
N SER A 126 -2.02 3.72 -6.16
CA SER A 126 -1.92 4.79 -5.18
C SER A 126 -3.28 5.41 -4.84
N GLY A 127 -4.14 5.64 -5.85
CA GLY A 127 -5.50 6.13 -5.65
C GLY A 127 -6.37 5.15 -4.86
N THR A 128 -6.27 3.85 -5.18
CA THR A 128 -7.00 2.79 -4.46
C THR A 128 -6.58 2.73 -2.99
N VAL A 129 -5.26 2.77 -2.71
CA VAL A 129 -4.75 2.78 -1.34
C VAL A 129 -5.17 4.06 -0.61
N THR A 130 -5.09 5.24 -1.23
CA THR A 130 -5.58 6.49 -0.64
C THR A 130 -7.07 6.43 -0.32
N TYR A 131 -7.88 5.86 -1.22
CA TYR A 131 -9.31 5.71 -1.00
C TYR A 131 -9.61 4.92 0.30
N PHE A 132 -8.99 3.75 0.44
CA PHE A 132 -9.20 2.91 1.61
C PHE A 132 -8.55 3.43 2.88
N THR A 133 -7.40 4.10 2.79
CA THR A 133 -6.61 4.50 3.98
C THR A 133 -6.92 5.92 4.46
N VAL A 134 -7.58 6.75 3.65
CA VAL A 134 -7.93 8.15 3.98
C VAL A 134 -9.42 8.42 3.78
N LEU A 135 -9.93 8.31 2.54
CA LEU A 135 -11.32 8.71 2.23
C LEU A 135 -12.35 7.97 3.10
N VAL A 136 -12.23 6.65 3.22
CA VAL A 136 -13.19 5.85 4.00
C VAL A 136 -13.08 6.12 5.51
N PRO A 137 -11.90 6.14 6.17
CA PRO A 137 -11.78 6.55 7.57
C PRO A 137 -12.39 7.91 7.89
N PHE A 138 -12.29 8.87 6.97
CA PHE A 138 -12.85 10.21 7.16
C PHE A 138 -14.38 10.24 7.24
N LEU A 139 -15.07 9.24 6.68
CA LEU A 139 -16.52 9.10 6.82
C LEU A 139 -16.94 8.93 8.29
N TYR A 140 -16.07 8.38 9.15
CA TYR A 140 -16.32 8.29 10.59
C TYR A 140 -16.16 9.62 11.33
N GLY A 141 -15.30 10.51 10.82
CA GLY A 141 -14.81 11.66 11.58
C GLY A 141 -15.62 12.93 11.47
N LYS A 142 -16.49 13.03 10.45
CA LYS A 142 -17.14 14.30 10.05
C LYS A 142 -16.14 15.48 9.96
N GLN A 143 -14.93 15.18 9.52
CA GLN A 143 -13.86 16.18 9.41
C GLN A 143 -14.14 17.18 8.28
N PRO A 144 -13.57 18.39 8.32
CA PRO A 144 -13.72 19.39 7.27
C PRO A 144 -13.29 18.89 5.88
N MET A 145 -14.02 19.27 4.83
CA MET A 145 -13.76 18.82 3.46
C MET A 145 -12.38 19.26 2.95
N ASN A 146 -11.93 20.47 3.29
CA ASN A 146 -10.59 20.96 2.93
C ASN A 146 -9.47 20.08 3.51
N LEU A 147 -9.63 19.61 4.75
CA LEU A 147 -8.69 18.70 5.39
C LEU A 147 -8.70 17.33 4.70
N LEU A 148 -9.88 16.80 4.36
CA LEU A 148 -10.00 15.55 3.62
C LEU A 148 -9.28 15.61 2.26
N VAL A 149 -9.49 16.68 1.50
CA VAL A 149 -8.86 16.87 0.19
C VAL A 149 -7.34 16.94 0.34
N LEU A 150 -6.83 17.75 1.27
CA LEU A 150 -5.40 17.90 1.49
C LEU A 150 -4.73 16.58 1.92
N GLU A 151 -5.34 15.85 2.85
CA GLU A 151 -4.85 14.54 3.31
C GLU A 151 -4.89 13.48 2.21
N SER A 152 -5.95 13.48 1.41
CA SER A 152 -6.09 12.54 0.28
C SER A 152 -5.01 12.78 -0.77
N ILE A 153 -4.76 14.05 -1.14
CA ILE A 153 -3.71 14.40 -2.09
C ILE A 153 -2.33 14.06 -1.50
N SER A 154 -2.09 14.40 -0.23
CA SER A 154 -0.82 14.09 0.46
C SER A 154 -0.54 12.58 0.46
N ARG A 155 -1.54 11.77 0.83
CA ARG A 155 -1.43 10.30 0.81
C ARG A 155 -1.20 9.77 -0.60
N PHE A 156 -1.94 10.27 -1.58
CA PHE A 156 -1.80 9.86 -2.97
C PHE A 156 -0.38 10.13 -3.49
N VAL A 157 0.18 11.30 -3.20
CA VAL A 157 1.54 11.70 -3.60
C VAL A 157 2.59 10.78 -2.98
N ILE A 158 2.56 10.56 -1.65
CA ILE A 158 3.58 9.73 -1.00
C ILE A 158 3.45 8.25 -1.37
N VAL A 159 2.23 7.72 -1.52
CA VAL A 159 2.04 6.34 -1.98
C VAL A 159 2.50 6.20 -3.44
N SER A 160 2.28 7.19 -4.30
CA SER A 160 2.83 7.20 -5.67
C SER A 160 4.36 7.15 -5.66
N ALA A 161 5.02 7.91 -4.78
CA ALA A 161 6.47 7.86 -4.63
C ALA A 161 6.95 6.48 -4.13
N LEU A 162 6.26 5.89 -3.16
CA LEU A 162 6.54 4.54 -2.65
C LEU A 162 6.39 3.44 -3.71
N MET A 163 5.58 3.65 -4.75
CA MET A 163 5.42 2.69 -5.86
C MET A 163 6.61 2.72 -6.85
N LEU A 164 7.38 3.82 -6.91
CA LEU A 164 8.44 3.99 -7.92
C LEU A 164 9.60 2.98 -7.78
N PRO A 165 10.07 2.60 -6.58
CA PRO A 165 11.05 1.52 -6.44
C PRO A 165 10.60 0.20 -7.08
N PHE A 166 9.32 -0.15 -6.94
CA PHE A 166 8.75 -1.35 -7.56
C PHE A 166 8.71 -1.21 -9.08
N GLU A 167 8.28 -0.05 -9.59
CA GLU A 167 8.28 0.21 -11.04
C GLU A 167 9.68 0.11 -11.65
N ILE A 168 10.69 0.70 -11.02
CA ILE A 168 12.09 0.65 -11.50
C ILE A 168 12.60 -0.80 -11.50
N TYR A 169 12.32 -1.57 -10.45
CA TYR A 169 12.72 -2.98 -10.38
C TYR A 169 12.00 -3.84 -11.43
N ASP A 170 10.68 -3.70 -11.54
CA ASP A 170 9.86 -4.47 -12.47
C ASP A 170 10.19 -4.11 -13.92
N SER A 171 10.65 -2.89 -14.22
CA SER A 171 10.97 -2.45 -15.58
C SER A 171 12.04 -3.27 -16.30
N ALA A 172 12.91 -3.97 -15.57
CA ALA A 172 13.90 -4.91 -16.13
C ALA A 172 13.30 -6.26 -16.55
N HIS A 173 12.14 -6.62 -16.01
CA HIS A 173 11.50 -7.93 -16.18
C HIS A 173 10.18 -7.84 -16.97
N ASP A 174 9.54 -6.65 -16.94
CA ASP A 174 8.30 -6.35 -17.63
C ASP A 174 8.53 -6.22 -19.15
N PRO A 175 7.66 -6.79 -20.01
CA PRO A 175 7.70 -6.55 -21.45
C PRO A 175 7.66 -5.06 -21.80
N ALA A 176 8.41 -4.64 -22.82
CA ALA A 176 8.46 -3.25 -23.28
C ALA A 176 7.09 -2.69 -23.72
N GLU A 177 6.18 -3.57 -24.15
CA GLU A 177 4.80 -3.25 -24.55
C GLU A 177 3.97 -2.66 -23.41
N LEU A 178 4.30 -2.96 -22.15
CA LEU A 178 3.59 -2.42 -20.99
C LEU A 178 3.80 -0.90 -20.85
N ARG A 179 4.91 -0.36 -21.37
CA ARG A 179 5.25 1.07 -21.32
C ARG A 179 5.09 1.63 -19.90
N THR A 180 5.74 0.97 -18.93
CA THR A 180 5.82 1.43 -17.53
C THR A 180 6.48 2.79 -17.43
N LEU A 181 6.37 3.47 -16.29
CA LEU A 181 6.95 4.81 -16.15
C LEU A 181 8.47 4.82 -16.43
N PRO A 182 9.30 3.90 -15.88
CA PRO A 182 10.72 3.83 -16.22
C PRO A 182 10.99 3.48 -17.68
N GLN A 183 10.15 2.67 -18.33
CA GLN A 183 10.28 2.36 -19.75
C GLN A 183 9.94 3.57 -20.64
N ARG A 184 9.03 4.45 -20.21
CA ARG A 184 8.60 5.63 -20.99
C ARG A 184 9.55 6.80 -20.89
N ILE A 185 9.93 7.18 -19.68
CA ILE A 185 10.73 8.40 -19.44
C ILE A 185 12.18 8.09 -19.05
N GLY A 186 12.53 6.81 -18.86
CA GLY A 186 13.83 6.38 -18.38
C GLY A 186 13.93 6.37 -16.85
N ILE A 187 14.83 5.53 -16.35
CA ILE A 187 15.09 5.38 -14.90
C ILE A 187 15.55 6.70 -14.25
N PRO A 188 16.48 7.49 -14.83
CA PRO A 188 16.92 8.74 -14.20
C PRO A 188 15.77 9.73 -14.00
N TRP A 189 14.88 9.87 -14.98
CA TRP A 189 13.72 10.76 -14.90
C TRP A 189 12.65 10.22 -13.94
N THR A 190 12.47 8.90 -13.87
CA THR A 190 11.59 8.28 -12.87
C THR A 190 12.07 8.58 -11.45
N LYS A 191 13.39 8.49 -11.20
CA LYS A 191 13.96 8.86 -9.90
C LYS A 191 13.75 10.33 -9.57
N ARG A 192 14.03 11.23 -10.52
CA ARG A 192 13.79 12.68 -10.36
C ARG A 192 12.32 12.99 -10.07
N PHE A 193 11.41 12.33 -10.77
CA PHE A 193 9.97 12.44 -10.50
C PHE A 193 9.64 12.00 -9.07
N GLY A 194 10.22 10.91 -8.60
CA GLY A 194 10.07 10.48 -7.20
C GLY A 194 10.60 11.48 -6.17
N TYR A 195 11.74 12.12 -6.45
CA TYR A 195 12.28 13.18 -5.58
C TYR A 195 11.34 14.38 -5.52
N PHE A 196 10.81 14.78 -6.68
CA PHE A 196 9.80 15.82 -6.77
C PHE A 196 8.55 15.48 -5.95
N LEU A 197 8.01 14.26 -6.06
CA LEU A 197 6.86 13.81 -5.26
C LEU A 197 7.16 13.87 -3.75
N GLY A 198 8.37 13.51 -3.32
CA GLY A 198 8.80 13.63 -1.93
C GLY A 198 8.75 15.07 -1.42
N VAL A 199 9.22 16.04 -2.21
CA VAL A 199 9.13 17.47 -1.87
C VAL A 199 7.68 17.94 -1.82
N VAL A 200 6.88 17.60 -2.84
CA VAL A 200 5.45 17.96 -2.89
C VAL A 200 4.71 17.43 -1.66
N PHE A 201 4.97 16.19 -1.25
CA PHE A 201 4.37 15.61 -0.05
C PHE A 201 4.69 16.42 1.22
N VAL A 202 5.95 16.81 1.42
CA VAL A 202 6.34 17.63 2.59
C VAL A 202 5.66 19.00 2.56
N VAL A 203 5.58 19.64 1.40
CA VAL A 203 4.87 20.92 1.23
C VAL A 203 3.39 20.78 1.57
N LEU A 204 2.72 19.74 1.09
CA LEU A 204 1.31 19.51 1.38
C LEU A 204 1.05 19.28 2.88
N VAL A 205 1.91 18.52 3.56
CA VAL A 205 1.79 18.33 5.01
C VAL A 205 2.06 19.64 5.77
N PHE A 206 3.03 20.45 5.32
CA PHE A 206 3.29 21.76 5.91
C PHE A 206 2.07 22.69 5.82
N LEU A 207 1.32 22.64 4.71
CA LEU A 207 0.07 23.40 4.54
C LEU A 207 -1.04 22.99 5.52
N ASN A 208 -0.94 21.82 6.16
CA ASN A 208 -1.88 21.40 7.21
C ASN A 208 -1.59 22.08 8.57
N GLN A 209 -0.53 22.89 8.67
CA GLN A 209 -0.17 23.67 9.86
C GLN A 209 0.05 22.86 11.16
N ASP A 210 0.21 21.54 11.05
CA ASP A 210 0.50 20.66 12.17
C ASP A 210 1.98 20.28 12.19
N LEU A 211 2.73 20.94 13.09
CA LEU A 211 4.17 20.74 13.23
C LEU A 211 4.54 19.34 13.70
N HIS A 212 3.66 18.64 14.43
CA HIS A 212 3.90 17.25 14.85
C HIS A 212 3.84 16.30 13.65
N LYS A 213 2.91 16.54 12.72
CA LYS A 213 2.84 15.77 11.46
C LYS A 213 4.06 16.03 10.57
N LEU A 214 4.60 17.25 10.60
CA LEU A 214 5.69 17.66 9.71
C LEU A 214 7.00 16.88 9.93
N TRP A 215 7.39 16.63 11.17
CA TRP A 215 8.62 15.86 11.46
C TRP A 215 8.55 14.42 10.95
N ALA A 216 7.42 13.74 11.17
CA ALA A 216 7.18 12.40 10.65
C ALA A 216 7.13 12.40 9.12
N ALA A 217 6.51 13.43 8.51
CA ALA A 217 6.42 13.59 7.07
C ALA A 217 7.80 13.82 6.41
N ILE A 218 8.64 14.68 6.97
CA ILE A 218 10.01 14.89 6.47
C ILE A 218 10.81 13.60 6.57
N SER A 219 10.71 12.91 7.71
CA SER A 219 11.41 11.64 7.94
C SER A 219 11.03 10.58 6.90
N ILE A 220 9.72 10.37 6.67
CA ILE A 220 9.26 9.37 5.71
C ILE A 220 9.56 9.78 4.26
N ALA A 221 9.52 11.08 3.93
CA ALA A 221 9.91 11.59 2.62
C ALA A 221 11.39 11.30 2.32
N VAL A 222 12.28 11.59 3.27
CA VAL A 222 13.72 11.32 3.16
C VAL A 222 13.99 9.83 2.99
N LEU A 223 13.34 8.97 3.79
CA LEU A 223 13.48 7.52 3.66
C LEU A 223 12.98 7.01 2.29
N THR A 224 11.85 7.53 1.81
CA THR A 224 11.28 7.18 0.51
C THR A 224 12.20 7.62 -0.64
N VAL A 225 12.71 8.85 -0.59
CA VAL A 225 13.67 9.37 -1.58
C VAL A 225 14.97 8.58 -1.55
N GLY A 226 15.48 8.25 -0.36
CA GLY A 226 16.65 7.39 -0.19
C GLY A 226 16.45 5.99 -0.77
N ALA A 227 15.25 5.41 -0.60
CA ALA A 227 14.89 4.14 -1.22
C ALA A 227 14.90 4.23 -2.75
N ILE A 228 14.25 5.23 -3.33
CA ILE A 228 14.22 5.49 -4.79
C ILE A 228 15.64 5.69 -5.34
N TYR A 229 16.47 6.45 -4.64
CA TYR A 229 17.88 6.67 -5.03
C TYR A 229 18.63 5.35 -5.13
N LYS A 230 18.50 4.48 -4.12
CA LYS A 230 19.17 3.18 -4.05
C LYS A 230 18.63 2.15 -5.03
N THR A 231 17.37 2.25 -5.47
CA THR A 231 16.77 1.25 -6.36
C THR A 231 17.52 1.15 -7.70
N GLN A 232 17.83 -0.08 -8.10
CA GLN A 232 18.36 -0.43 -9.41
C GLN A 232 17.51 -1.52 -10.09
N PRO A 233 17.44 -1.59 -11.44
CA PRO A 233 16.57 -2.54 -12.14
C PRO A 233 16.94 -4.02 -11.94
N HIS A 234 18.23 -4.33 -11.76
CA HIS A 234 18.74 -5.70 -11.66
C HIS A 234 19.16 -6.11 -10.23
N GLN A 235 18.63 -5.43 -9.21
CA GLN A 235 18.94 -5.72 -7.81
C GLN A 235 18.14 -6.91 -7.27
N SER A 236 18.48 -7.41 -6.07
CA SER A 236 17.65 -8.43 -5.42
C SER A 236 16.24 -7.90 -5.08
N LYS A 237 15.20 -8.71 -5.34
CA LYS A 237 13.80 -8.38 -5.01
C LYS A 237 13.58 -8.06 -3.54
N THR A 238 14.43 -8.59 -2.66
CA THR A 238 14.35 -8.39 -1.21
C THR A 238 14.41 -6.91 -0.82
N PHE A 239 15.14 -6.07 -1.57
CA PHE A 239 15.19 -4.65 -1.24
C PHE A 239 13.81 -3.97 -1.38
N THR A 240 13.17 -4.14 -2.53
CA THR A 240 11.85 -3.53 -2.77
C THR A 240 10.76 -4.21 -1.94
N ALA A 241 10.67 -5.54 -2.00
CA ALA A 241 9.60 -6.31 -1.38
C ALA A 241 9.65 -6.38 0.16
N PHE A 242 10.75 -5.96 0.80
CA PHE A 242 10.84 -5.93 2.27
C PHE A 242 11.17 -4.54 2.79
N TRP A 243 12.24 -3.89 2.31
CA TRP A 243 12.64 -2.61 2.90
C TRP A 243 11.72 -1.45 2.48
N VAL A 244 11.32 -1.40 1.20
CA VAL A 244 10.44 -0.33 0.71
C VAL A 244 9.01 -0.54 1.20
N GLU A 245 8.50 -1.77 1.13
CA GLU A 245 7.17 -2.11 1.65
C GLU A 245 7.05 -1.89 3.18
N ALA A 246 8.16 -1.88 3.92
CA ALA A 246 8.16 -1.58 5.35
C ALA A 246 8.02 -0.09 5.69
N LEU A 247 8.20 0.83 4.74
CA LEU A 247 8.18 2.27 5.01
C LEU A 247 6.87 2.75 5.66
N PRO A 248 5.67 2.29 5.27
CA PRO A 248 4.44 2.59 6.01
C PRO A 248 4.43 2.15 7.47
N MET A 249 5.05 1.00 7.79
CA MET A 249 5.17 0.53 9.18
C MET A 249 6.14 1.42 9.97
N VAL A 250 7.26 1.84 9.36
CA VAL A 250 8.18 2.81 9.97
C VAL A 250 7.47 4.13 10.22
N TRP A 251 6.67 4.62 9.26
CA TRP A 251 5.91 5.85 9.41
C TRP A 251 4.90 5.76 10.56
N ALA A 252 4.16 4.65 10.67
CA ALA A 252 3.27 4.44 11.81
C ALA A 252 4.05 4.44 13.13
N GLY A 253 5.21 3.78 13.19
CA GLY A 253 6.09 3.83 14.36
C GLY A 253 6.52 5.24 14.75
N LEU A 254 6.87 6.09 13.77
CA LEU A 254 7.21 7.50 14.00
C LEU A 254 6.01 8.29 14.54
N VAL A 255 4.84 8.10 13.96
CA VAL A 255 3.61 8.81 14.35
C VAL A 255 3.12 8.40 15.74
N TYR A 256 3.23 7.13 16.11
CA TYR A 256 2.78 6.66 17.43
C TYR A 256 3.86 6.76 18.52
N GLY A 257 5.14 6.71 18.17
CA GLY A 257 6.25 6.81 19.11
C GLY A 257 6.63 8.25 19.48
N PHE A 258 6.39 9.20 18.58
CA PHE A 258 6.73 10.62 18.79
C PHE A 258 5.55 11.58 18.61
N GLY A 259 4.39 11.09 18.17
CA GLY A 259 3.17 11.90 18.05
C GLY A 259 2.33 11.85 19.33
N GLY A 260 2.17 13.02 19.96
CA GLY A 260 1.16 13.25 21.01
C GLY A 260 -0.22 12.80 20.59
#